data_AF-A0A316KPU1-F1
#
_entry.id   AF-A0A316KPU1-F1
#
_cell.length_a   1.000
_cell.length_b   1.000
_cell.length_c   1.000
_cell.angle_alpha   90.00
_cell.angle_beta   90.00
_cell.angle_gamma   90.00
#
_symmetry.space_group_name_H-M   'P 1'
#
loop_
_entity.id
_entity.type
_entity.pdbx_description
1 polymer ?
#
loop_
_entity_poly.entity_id
_entity_poly.type
_entity_poly.pdbx_seq_one_letter_code
_entity_poly.pdbx_strand_id
1 'polypeptide(L)'
;MTTFRRHPACVLPLVAGLFLTGPALAQDKTFTLAAPQALIDSGVMQYILPRFSLKTQTRITLVEPDAPADASFGDEGIVAFEGLDTVWRFDAGDDPDAQRFADWLRSDVGRNTVDSYQVDGTALFTSEVEVKQVVVEITYDGDALRGEEASLVFCGRCHVVSDKNRMNSIGSTPSFAVLRTLRDWEDRFQAFYVLNPHPAFTQVADVTEPFDPTRPSPIHTMEITLDDLENIMAFVQGIAPADLGSPIRSLQD
;
A
#
# COMPACT_ATOMS: atom_id res chain seq x y z
N MET A 1 68.74 29.84 -51.93
CA MET A 1 68.07 29.41 -53.17
C MET A 1 68.42 27.97 -53.46
N THR A 2 67.44 27.20 -53.93
CA THR A 2 67.51 25.81 -54.44
C THR A 2 68.01 24.73 -53.47
N THR A 3 67.07 23.91 -52.97
CA THR A 3 66.93 22.49 -53.37
C THR A 3 65.77 21.85 -52.60
N PHE A 4 64.71 21.52 -53.32
CA PHE A 4 63.53 20.81 -52.81
C PHE A 4 63.82 19.30 -52.85
N ARG A 5 63.87 18.66 -51.68
CA ARG A 5 64.13 17.22 -51.54
C ARG A 5 62.78 16.51 -51.28
N ARG A 6 62.40 15.63 -52.21
CA ARG A 6 61.28 14.67 -52.06
C ARG A 6 61.57 13.69 -50.92
N HIS A 7 60.53 13.10 -50.31
CA HIS A 7 60.39 11.74 -49.72
C HIS A 7 59.05 11.67 -48.90
N PRO A 8 58.47 10.49 -48.60
CA PRO A 8 57.46 9.85 -49.45
C PRO A 8 56.11 9.57 -48.74
N ALA A 9 55.18 9.05 -49.53
CA ALA A 9 53.83 8.59 -49.23
C ALA A 9 53.58 8.00 -47.84
N CYS A 10 52.58 8.56 -47.15
CA CYS A 10 51.93 7.96 -45.98
C CYS A 10 50.65 7.26 -46.47
N VAL A 11 50.70 5.93 -46.57
CA VAL A 11 49.55 5.09 -46.93
C VAL A 11 48.77 4.80 -45.64
N LEU A 12 47.59 5.39 -45.51
CA LEU A 12 46.65 5.13 -44.43
C LEU A 12 45.70 3.98 -44.87
N PRO A 13 45.63 2.83 -44.20
CA PRO A 13 44.62 1.83 -44.52
C PRO A 13 43.27 2.23 -43.89
N LEU A 14 42.29 2.47 -44.75
CA LEU A 14 40.88 2.65 -44.44
C LEU A 14 40.31 1.30 -43.95
N VAL A 15 40.12 1.14 -42.64
CA VAL A 15 39.37 0.01 -42.07
C VAL A 15 37.88 0.36 -42.14
N ALA A 16 37.21 -0.12 -43.18
CA ALA A 16 35.75 -0.04 -43.30
C ALA A 16 35.11 -1.07 -42.35
N GLY A 17 34.65 -0.60 -41.19
CA GLY A 17 33.81 -1.39 -40.29
C GLY A 17 32.43 -1.61 -40.91
N LEU A 18 32.23 -2.78 -41.51
CA LEU A 18 30.94 -3.24 -42.00
C LEU A 18 30.07 -3.62 -40.79
N PHE A 19 29.28 -2.67 -40.29
CA PHE A 19 28.22 -2.97 -39.31
C PHE A 19 27.18 -3.84 -40.02
N LEU A 20 27.19 -5.14 -39.70
CA LEU A 20 26.11 -6.07 -40.00
C LEU A 20 24.88 -5.64 -39.17
N THR A 21 24.06 -4.77 -39.73
CA THR A 21 22.69 -4.54 -39.27
C THR A 21 21.88 -5.79 -39.60
N GLY A 22 21.84 -6.74 -38.66
CA GLY A 22 20.87 -7.83 -38.73
C GLY A 22 19.46 -7.23 -38.74
N PRO A 23 18.49 -7.85 -39.45
CA PRO A 23 17.11 -7.41 -39.38
C PRO A 23 16.66 -7.56 -37.93
N ALA A 24 16.27 -6.46 -37.30
CA ALA A 24 15.46 -6.52 -36.09
C ALA A 24 14.16 -7.22 -36.49
N LEU A 25 14.00 -8.47 -36.05
CA LEU A 25 12.72 -9.15 -36.14
C LEU A 25 11.73 -8.30 -35.34
N ALA A 26 10.78 -7.66 -36.04
CA ALA A 26 9.62 -7.09 -35.38
C ALA A 26 8.91 -8.26 -34.70
N GLN A 27 8.98 -8.33 -33.36
CA GLN A 27 8.13 -9.23 -32.60
C GLN A 27 6.70 -8.75 -32.83
N ASP A 28 5.88 -9.63 -33.41
CA ASP A 28 4.45 -9.36 -33.56
C ASP A 28 3.85 -9.19 -32.17
N LYS A 29 3.35 -7.98 -31.87
CA LYS A 29 2.71 -7.69 -30.58
C LYS A 29 1.35 -8.35 -30.55
N THR A 30 1.25 -9.52 -29.94
CA THR A 30 0.00 -10.30 -29.92
C THR A 30 -0.10 -11.16 -28.67
N PHE A 31 -1.31 -11.27 -28.13
CA PHE A 31 -1.62 -12.24 -27.07
C PHE A 31 -3.08 -12.70 -27.15
N THR A 32 -3.37 -13.84 -26.55
CA THR A 32 -4.71 -14.42 -26.40
C THR A 32 -5.29 -14.07 -25.03
N LEU A 33 -6.58 -13.76 -25.00
CA LEU A 33 -7.27 -13.29 -23.81
C LEU A 33 -8.52 -14.13 -23.54
N ALA A 34 -8.56 -14.80 -22.39
CA ALA A 34 -9.77 -15.39 -21.86
C ALA A 34 -10.56 -14.33 -21.07
N ALA A 35 -11.87 -14.25 -21.27
CA ALA A 35 -12.73 -13.35 -20.51
C ALA A 35 -14.02 -14.09 -20.09
N PRO A 36 -14.54 -13.89 -18.88
CA PRO A 36 -15.79 -14.49 -18.43
C PRO A 36 -16.95 -14.08 -19.34
N GLN A 37 -17.90 -15.00 -19.57
CA GLN A 37 -19.00 -14.79 -20.51
C GLN A 37 -19.81 -13.52 -20.20
N ALA A 38 -19.99 -13.17 -18.92
CA ALA A 38 -20.66 -11.93 -18.51
C ALA A 38 -19.98 -10.66 -19.08
N LEU A 39 -18.64 -10.62 -19.13
CA LEU A 39 -17.89 -9.51 -19.73
C LEU A 39 -18.02 -9.49 -21.25
N ILE A 40 -18.05 -10.67 -21.88
CA ILE A 40 -18.26 -10.78 -23.33
C ILE A 40 -19.67 -10.29 -23.69
N ASP A 41 -20.70 -10.82 -23.03
CA ASP A 41 -22.11 -10.52 -23.27
C ASP A 41 -22.46 -9.07 -22.97
N SER A 42 -21.84 -8.48 -21.94
CA SER A 42 -22.00 -7.06 -21.65
C SER A 42 -21.55 -6.17 -22.80
N GLY A 43 -20.62 -6.64 -23.63
CA GLY A 43 -20.02 -5.88 -24.73
C GLY A 43 -18.85 -4.99 -24.31
N VAL A 44 -18.44 -4.98 -23.04
CA VAL A 44 -17.33 -4.12 -22.60
C VAL A 44 -16.00 -4.49 -23.27
N MET A 45 -15.78 -5.78 -23.58
CA MET A 45 -14.58 -6.25 -24.29
C MET A 45 -14.49 -5.67 -25.70
N GLN A 46 -15.60 -5.65 -26.44
CA GLN A 46 -15.63 -5.07 -27.79
C GLN A 46 -15.42 -3.55 -27.78
N TYR A 47 -15.62 -2.90 -26.63
CA TYR A 47 -15.38 -1.48 -26.45
C TYR A 47 -13.93 -1.17 -26.06
N ILE A 48 -13.36 -1.91 -25.09
CA ILE A 48 -12.05 -1.64 -24.53
C ILE A 48 -10.92 -2.06 -25.48
N LEU A 49 -10.96 -3.31 -25.98
CA LEU A 49 -9.84 -3.91 -26.69
C LEU A 49 -9.40 -3.10 -27.93
N PRO A 50 -10.32 -2.63 -28.81
CA PRO A 50 -9.92 -1.85 -29.98
C PRO A 50 -9.20 -0.54 -29.64
N ARG A 51 -9.54 0.09 -28.51
CA ARG A 51 -8.94 1.37 -28.08
C ARG A 51 -7.50 1.19 -27.61
N PHE A 52 -7.23 0.10 -26.90
CA PHE A 52 -5.86 -0.28 -26.57
C PHE A 52 -5.07 -0.64 -27.84
N SER A 53 -5.62 -1.52 -28.69
CA SER A 53 -4.96 -1.98 -29.91
C SER A 53 -4.62 -0.84 -30.88
N LEU A 54 -5.49 0.17 -31.00
CA LEU A 54 -5.28 1.29 -31.91
C LEU A 54 -3.99 2.07 -31.61
N LYS A 55 -3.70 2.33 -30.33
CA LYS A 55 -2.53 3.12 -29.93
C LYS A 55 -1.27 2.28 -29.79
N THR A 56 -1.40 1.01 -29.44
CA THR A 56 -0.27 0.13 -29.11
C THR A 56 0.18 -0.76 -30.27
N GLN A 57 -0.70 -0.91 -31.27
CA GLN A 57 -0.59 -1.88 -32.36
C GLN A 57 -0.52 -3.34 -31.89
N THR A 58 -0.97 -3.61 -30.66
CA THR A 58 -1.06 -4.97 -30.10
C THR A 58 -2.34 -5.63 -30.57
N ARG A 59 -2.24 -6.81 -31.19
CA ARG A 59 -3.40 -7.64 -31.56
C ARG A 59 -3.82 -8.48 -30.37
N ILE A 60 -5.08 -8.40 -29.97
CA ILE A 60 -5.65 -9.23 -28.90
C ILE A 60 -6.68 -10.16 -29.52
N THR A 61 -6.57 -11.46 -29.23
CA THR A 61 -7.54 -12.47 -29.70
C THR A 61 -8.30 -13.01 -28.50
N LEU A 62 -9.62 -12.76 -28.45
CA LEU A 62 -10.48 -13.37 -27.44
C LEU A 62 -10.61 -14.87 -27.72
N VAL A 63 -10.46 -15.67 -26.66
CA VAL A 63 -10.70 -17.11 -26.67
C VAL A 63 -11.85 -17.46 -25.72
N GLU A 64 -12.32 -18.70 -25.78
CA GLU A 64 -13.37 -19.19 -24.88
C GLU A 64 -12.95 -19.04 -23.40
N PRO A 65 -13.88 -18.76 -22.46
CA PRO A 65 -13.56 -18.45 -21.07
C PRO A 65 -12.66 -19.46 -20.35
N ASP A 66 -12.81 -20.76 -20.68
CA ASP A 66 -12.04 -21.85 -20.06
C ASP A 66 -10.89 -22.36 -20.95
N ALA A 67 -10.63 -21.72 -22.08
CA ALA A 67 -9.53 -22.09 -22.96
C ALA A 67 -8.20 -21.56 -22.40
N PRO A 68 -7.08 -22.28 -22.60
CA PRO A 68 -5.75 -21.75 -22.31
C PRO A 68 -5.53 -20.43 -23.08
N ALA A 69 -5.13 -19.39 -22.36
CA ALA A 69 -4.85 -18.06 -22.88
C ALA A 69 -3.59 -17.50 -22.23
N ASP A 70 -2.96 -16.53 -22.88
CA ASP A 70 -1.78 -15.83 -22.36
C ASP A 70 -2.16 -14.93 -21.16
N ALA A 71 -3.39 -14.42 -21.15
CA ALA A 71 -3.95 -13.57 -20.10
C ALA A 71 -5.44 -13.86 -19.88
N SER A 72 -5.97 -13.48 -18.71
CA SER A 72 -7.37 -13.71 -18.37
C SER A 72 -8.00 -12.58 -17.55
N PHE A 73 -9.31 -12.38 -17.71
CA PHE A 73 -10.13 -11.71 -16.71
C PHE A 73 -10.75 -12.75 -15.75
N GLY A 74 -10.85 -12.42 -14.47
CA GLY A 74 -11.40 -13.33 -13.46
C GLY A 74 -11.31 -12.76 -12.06
N ASP A 75 -11.02 -13.62 -11.10
CA ASP A 75 -10.83 -13.33 -9.67
C ASP A 75 -9.34 -13.22 -9.26
N GLU A 76 -8.41 -13.50 -10.18
CA GLU A 76 -6.98 -13.42 -9.95
C GLU A 76 -6.33 -12.18 -10.58
N GLY A 77 -5.20 -11.78 -9.98
CA GLY A 77 -4.37 -10.69 -10.47
C GLY A 77 -4.85 -9.29 -10.07
N ILE A 78 -4.66 -8.39 -11.01
CA ILE A 78 -4.68 -6.93 -10.95
C ILE A 78 -6.14 -6.46 -10.95
N VAL A 79 -6.58 -5.65 -9.98
CA VAL A 79 -7.94 -5.05 -10.01
C VAL A 79 -8.07 -4.14 -11.22
N ALA A 80 -8.94 -4.51 -12.17
CA ALA A 80 -9.13 -3.78 -13.42
C ALA A 80 -10.28 -2.77 -13.30
N PHE A 81 -11.47 -3.25 -12.93
CA PHE A 81 -12.69 -2.44 -12.78
C PHE A 81 -13.78 -3.23 -12.05
N GLU A 82 -14.83 -2.54 -11.63
CA GLU A 82 -16.03 -3.11 -11.01
C GLU A 82 -17.22 -2.97 -11.96
N GLY A 83 -18.13 -3.94 -11.94
CA GLY A 83 -19.39 -3.89 -12.67
C GLY A 83 -20.09 -5.23 -12.66
N LEU A 84 -21.40 -5.24 -12.91
CA LEU A 84 -22.23 -6.45 -12.82
C LEU A 84 -22.12 -7.12 -11.43
N ASP A 85 -22.17 -6.31 -10.38
CA ASP A 85 -22.03 -6.73 -8.96
C ASP A 85 -20.73 -7.51 -8.66
N THR A 86 -19.70 -7.34 -9.50
CA THR A 86 -18.44 -8.09 -9.42
C THR A 86 -17.24 -7.16 -9.59
N VAL A 87 -16.18 -7.40 -8.82
CA VAL A 87 -14.86 -6.79 -9.06
C VAL A 87 -14.08 -7.69 -10.01
N TRP A 88 -13.86 -7.20 -11.23
CA TRP A 88 -13.12 -7.92 -12.26
C TRP A 88 -11.63 -7.67 -12.11
N ARG A 89 -10.87 -8.75 -11.98
CA ARG A 89 -9.41 -8.72 -11.99
C ARG A 89 -8.88 -9.22 -13.31
N PHE A 90 -7.68 -8.80 -13.63
CA PHE A 90 -6.96 -9.16 -14.84
C PHE A 90 -5.65 -9.82 -14.45
N ASP A 91 -5.41 -11.03 -14.93
CA ASP A 91 -4.11 -11.66 -14.85
C ASP A 91 -3.43 -11.58 -16.22
N ALA A 92 -2.22 -11.01 -16.24
CA ALA A 92 -1.42 -10.87 -17.45
C ALA A 92 -0.58 -12.12 -17.76
N GLY A 93 -0.54 -13.10 -16.84
CA GLY A 93 0.40 -14.21 -16.94
C GLY A 93 1.84 -13.73 -17.07
N ASP A 94 2.62 -14.45 -17.88
CA ASP A 94 4.02 -14.10 -18.19
C ASP A 94 4.18 -13.31 -19.51
N ASP A 95 3.08 -12.92 -20.17
CA ASP A 95 3.15 -12.28 -21.48
C ASP A 95 3.43 -10.75 -21.38
N PRO A 96 4.49 -10.25 -22.04
CA PRO A 96 4.89 -8.84 -21.92
C PRO A 96 3.92 -7.86 -22.58
N ASP A 97 3.13 -8.29 -23.57
CA ASP A 97 2.11 -7.45 -24.20
C ASP A 97 0.81 -7.44 -23.39
N ALA A 98 0.46 -8.54 -22.72
CA ALA A 98 -0.59 -8.58 -21.72
C ALA A 98 -0.26 -7.70 -20.51
N GLN A 99 1.00 -7.69 -20.05
CA GLN A 99 1.41 -6.79 -18.96
C GLN A 99 1.25 -5.32 -19.35
N ARG A 100 1.55 -4.95 -20.61
CA ARG A 100 1.28 -3.60 -21.12
C ARG A 100 -0.21 -3.27 -21.12
N PHE A 101 -1.08 -4.25 -21.36
CA PHE A 101 -2.52 -4.07 -21.27
C PHE A 101 -2.97 -3.88 -19.81
N ALA A 102 -2.43 -4.64 -18.86
CA ALA A 102 -2.66 -4.45 -17.43
C ALA A 102 -2.26 -3.04 -16.95
N ASP A 103 -1.10 -2.56 -17.39
CA ASP A 103 -0.61 -1.21 -17.09
C ASP A 103 -1.54 -0.14 -17.70
N TRP A 104 -1.99 -0.37 -18.93
CA TRP A 104 -2.92 0.53 -19.59
C TRP A 104 -4.28 0.59 -18.89
N LEU A 105 -4.85 -0.54 -18.47
CA LEU A 105 -6.11 -0.60 -17.70
C LEU A 105 -6.04 0.28 -16.43
N ARG A 106 -4.87 0.37 -15.80
CA ARG A 106 -4.64 1.20 -14.61
C ARG A 106 -4.30 2.64 -14.89
N SER A 107 -3.97 3.00 -16.12
CA SER A 107 -3.65 4.38 -16.51
C SER A 107 -4.92 5.23 -16.59
N ASP A 108 -4.77 6.55 -16.52
CA ASP A 108 -5.90 7.48 -16.69
C ASP A 108 -6.66 7.23 -18.00
N VAL A 109 -5.96 6.86 -19.07
CA VAL A 109 -6.60 6.59 -20.37
C VAL A 109 -7.44 5.32 -20.32
N GLY A 110 -6.94 4.24 -19.71
CA GLY A 110 -7.67 2.99 -19.56
C GLY A 110 -8.86 3.14 -18.62
N ARG A 111 -8.65 3.76 -17.46
CA ARG A 111 -9.68 4.09 -16.47
C ARG A 111 -10.83 4.89 -17.06
N ASN A 112 -10.51 6.04 -17.67
CA ASN A 112 -11.52 6.87 -18.35
C ASN A 112 -12.22 6.12 -19.49
N THR A 113 -11.53 5.17 -20.16
CA THR A 113 -12.18 4.34 -21.18
C THR A 113 -13.24 3.45 -20.55
N VAL A 114 -12.91 2.75 -19.46
CA VAL A 114 -13.88 1.93 -18.71
C VAL A 114 -15.05 2.80 -18.24
N ASP A 115 -14.78 3.93 -17.58
CA ASP A 115 -15.82 4.81 -17.01
C ASP A 115 -16.72 5.45 -18.09
N SER A 116 -16.21 5.59 -19.32
CA SER A 116 -17.00 6.10 -20.45
C SER A 116 -17.92 5.06 -21.07
N TYR A 117 -17.79 3.78 -20.71
CA TYR A 117 -18.57 2.71 -21.32
C TYR A 117 -20.01 2.71 -20.79
N GLN A 118 -20.98 2.77 -21.71
CA GLN A 118 -22.40 2.80 -21.39
C GLN A 118 -23.18 1.88 -22.31
N VAL A 119 -24.22 1.25 -21.76
CA VAL A 119 -25.25 0.52 -22.49
C VAL A 119 -26.57 1.21 -22.26
N ASP A 120 -27.26 1.62 -23.33
CA ASP A 120 -28.51 2.39 -23.28
C ASP A 120 -28.44 3.63 -22.36
N GLY A 121 -27.27 4.29 -22.33
CA GLY A 121 -27.01 5.48 -21.50
C GLY A 121 -26.72 5.19 -20.02
N THR A 122 -26.67 3.92 -19.61
CA THR A 122 -26.34 3.51 -18.24
C THR A 122 -24.88 3.07 -18.16
N ALA A 123 -24.13 3.59 -17.19
CA ALA A 123 -22.78 3.12 -16.87
C ALA A 123 -22.87 1.75 -16.17
N LEU A 124 -22.32 0.71 -16.80
CA LEU A 124 -22.34 -0.66 -16.26
C LEU A 124 -21.05 -1.04 -15.51
N PHE A 125 -19.97 -0.31 -15.75
CA PHE A 125 -18.66 -0.56 -15.18
C PHE A 125 -18.02 0.74 -14.70
N THR A 126 -17.17 0.64 -13.68
CA THR A 126 -16.35 1.75 -13.19
C THR A 126 -14.93 1.30 -12.87
N SER A 127 -13.96 2.17 -13.15
CA SER A 127 -12.58 2.00 -12.75
C SER A 127 -12.31 2.43 -11.30
N GLU A 128 -13.26 3.15 -10.68
CA GLU A 128 -13.26 3.46 -9.25
C GLU A 128 -13.73 2.23 -8.47
N VAL A 129 -12.86 1.23 -8.38
CA VAL A 129 -13.10 0.10 -7.50
C VAL A 129 -12.85 0.58 -6.07
N GLU A 130 -13.93 0.81 -5.33
CA GLU A 130 -13.87 1.09 -3.90
C GLU A 130 -13.38 -0.17 -3.21
N VAL A 131 -12.05 -0.34 -3.14
CA VAL A 131 -11.44 -1.34 -2.26
C VAL A 131 -11.75 -0.86 -0.85
N LYS A 132 -12.93 -1.26 -0.35
CA LYS A 132 -13.20 -1.28 1.08
C LYS A 132 -12.15 -2.20 1.65
N GLN A 133 -11.03 -1.61 2.10
CA GLN A 133 -10.23 -2.22 3.12
C GLN A 133 -11.21 -2.45 4.26
N VAL A 134 -11.65 -3.70 4.39
CA VAL A 134 -12.20 -4.18 5.64
C VAL A 134 -11.03 -4.06 6.60
N VAL A 135 -10.88 -2.88 7.21
CA VAL A 135 -10.18 -2.74 8.46
C VAL A 135 -10.96 -3.67 9.36
N VAL A 136 -10.42 -4.86 9.59
CA VAL A 136 -10.88 -5.70 10.69
C VAL A 136 -10.66 -4.80 11.89
N GLU A 137 -11.75 -4.26 12.43
CA GLU A 137 -11.71 -3.50 13.67
C GLU A 137 -11.23 -4.51 14.72
N ILE A 138 -9.93 -4.44 15.06
CA ILE A 138 -9.36 -5.24 16.12
C ILE A 138 -10.04 -4.73 17.38
N THR A 139 -11.02 -5.47 17.84
CA THR A 139 -11.75 -5.19 19.07
C THR A 139 -11.06 -5.92 20.20
N TYR A 140 -10.75 -5.19 21.27
CA TYR A 140 -10.16 -5.71 22.48
C TYR A 140 -11.30 -5.99 23.49
N ASP A 141 -11.49 -7.26 23.82
CA ASP A 141 -12.61 -7.75 24.65
C ASP A 141 -12.34 -7.68 26.17
N GLY A 142 -11.26 -7.00 26.58
CA GLY A 142 -10.94 -6.77 27.99
C GLY A 142 -11.98 -5.92 28.74
N ASP A 143 -11.85 -5.85 30.06
CA ASP A 143 -12.69 -5.03 30.93
C ASP A 143 -12.18 -3.57 30.91
N ALA A 144 -12.86 -2.71 30.14
CA ALA A 144 -12.50 -1.31 30.00
C ALA A 144 -12.53 -0.51 31.32
N LEU A 145 -13.34 -0.90 32.31
CA LEU A 145 -13.36 -0.22 33.61
C LEU A 145 -12.11 -0.57 34.42
N ARG A 146 -11.71 -1.85 34.41
CA ARG A 146 -10.43 -2.28 34.97
C ARG A 146 -9.25 -1.67 34.21
N GLY A 147 -9.39 -1.51 32.90
CA GLY A 147 -8.39 -0.88 32.05
C GLY A 147 -8.14 0.58 32.41
N GLU A 148 -9.21 1.35 32.69
CA GLU A 148 -9.07 2.72 33.18
C GLU A 148 -8.38 2.76 34.54
N GLU A 149 -8.77 1.88 35.47
CA GLU A 149 -8.15 1.79 36.80
C GLU A 149 -6.66 1.46 36.72
N ALA A 150 -6.30 0.41 35.98
CA ALA A 150 -4.92 0.03 35.72
C ALA A 150 -4.14 1.18 35.06
N SER A 151 -4.69 1.82 34.03
CA SER A 151 -4.05 2.96 33.37
C SER A 151 -3.80 4.13 34.32
N LEU A 152 -4.74 4.44 35.21
CA LEU A 152 -4.58 5.51 36.20
C LEU A 152 -3.48 5.19 37.22
N VAL A 153 -3.40 3.94 37.67
CA VAL A 153 -2.39 3.48 38.62
C VAL A 153 -0.99 3.47 37.99
N PHE A 154 -0.88 2.88 36.81
CA PHE A 154 0.41 2.56 36.19
C PHE A 154 0.95 3.68 35.29
N CYS A 155 0.08 4.37 34.57
CA CYS A 155 0.46 5.39 33.58
C CYS A 155 0.14 6.82 34.05
N GLY A 156 -0.79 6.99 34.99
CA GLY A 156 -1.42 8.27 35.33
C GLY A 156 -0.52 9.35 35.92
N ARG A 157 0.67 8.97 36.42
CA ARG A 157 1.71 9.94 36.83
C ARG A 157 2.30 10.67 35.61
N CYS A 158 2.49 9.93 34.51
CA CYS A 158 3.13 10.42 33.30
C CYS A 158 2.10 10.98 32.32
N HIS A 159 1.04 10.24 32.06
CA HIS A 159 0.04 10.55 31.05
C HIS A 159 -1.26 11.06 31.68
N VAL A 160 -1.92 12.01 31.03
CA VAL A 160 -3.37 12.20 31.26
C VAL A 160 -4.09 11.02 30.60
N VAL A 161 -4.72 10.19 31.43
CA VAL A 161 -5.37 8.93 31.05
C VAL A 161 -6.85 9.18 30.78
N SER A 162 -7.50 9.92 31.68
CA SER A 162 -8.90 10.31 31.55
C SER A 162 -9.14 11.65 32.27
N ASP A 163 -10.38 12.13 32.27
CA ASP A 163 -10.75 13.36 32.99
C ASP A 163 -10.42 13.29 34.49
N LYS A 164 -10.34 12.07 35.06
CA LYS A 164 -10.01 11.84 36.48
C LYS A 164 -8.63 12.34 36.88
N ASN A 165 -7.65 12.37 35.97
CA ASN A 165 -6.30 12.85 36.26
C ASN A 165 -5.81 14.01 35.38
N ARG A 166 -6.73 14.72 34.71
CA ARG A 166 -6.43 15.83 33.78
C ARG A 166 -5.43 16.85 34.33
N MET A 167 -5.49 17.15 35.62
CA MET A 167 -4.64 18.15 36.30
C MET A 167 -3.56 17.52 37.19
N ASN A 168 -3.42 16.19 37.17
CA ASN A 168 -2.57 15.43 38.10
C ASN A 168 -1.43 14.66 37.42
N SER A 169 -1.22 14.85 36.11
CA SER A 169 -0.07 14.30 35.39
C SER A 169 1.08 15.31 35.29
N ILE A 170 2.29 14.84 34.98
CA ILE A 170 3.49 15.68 34.71
C ILE A 170 3.29 16.71 33.58
N GLY A 171 2.35 16.50 32.65
CA GLY A 171 2.02 17.45 31.58
C GLY A 171 3.04 17.58 30.45
N SER A 172 4.22 16.94 30.55
CA SER A 172 5.25 16.92 29.50
C SER A 172 5.20 15.70 28.58
N THR A 173 4.23 14.80 28.78
CA THR A 173 3.99 13.64 27.91
C THR A 173 2.60 13.73 27.30
N PRO A 174 2.36 13.19 26.09
CA PRO A 174 1.06 13.27 25.43
C PRO A 174 -0.02 12.53 26.24
N SER A 175 -1.25 13.05 26.28
CA SER A 175 -2.38 12.32 26.89
C SER A 175 -2.74 11.07 26.08
N PHE A 176 -3.49 10.14 26.67
CA PHE A 176 -4.02 8.98 25.94
C PHE A 176 -4.88 9.42 24.75
N ALA A 177 -5.72 10.45 24.92
CA ALA A 177 -6.52 11.01 23.82
C ALA A 177 -5.63 11.57 22.69
N VAL A 178 -4.49 12.21 23.00
CA VAL A 178 -3.53 12.66 21.98
C VAL A 178 -2.86 11.47 21.30
N LEU A 179 -2.47 10.44 22.06
CA LEU A 179 -1.89 9.22 21.49
C LEU A 179 -2.86 8.49 20.56
N ARG A 180 -4.17 8.54 20.83
CA ARG A 180 -5.23 8.00 19.96
C ARG A 180 -5.36 8.67 18.60
N THR A 181 -4.73 9.82 18.39
CA THR A 181 -4.66 10.47 17.06
C THR A 181 -3.63 9.84 16.13
N LEU A 182 -2.72 9.02 16.66
CA LEU A 182 -1.65 8.40 15.90
C LEU A 182 -2.17 7.18 15.13
N ARG A 183 -1.66 6.98 13.91
CA ARG A 183 -2.05 5.86 13.04
C ARG A 183 -1.66 4.50 13.64
N ASP A 184 -0.56 4.46 14.37
CA ASP A 184 0.04 3.28 15.01
C ASP A 184 -0.27 3.22 16.51
N TRP A 185 -1.35 3.86 16.97
CA TRP A 185 -1.66 3.91 18.41
C TRP A 185 -1.77 2.50 19.02
N GLU A 186 -2.35 1.54 18.31
CA GLU A 186 -2.53 0.15 18.77
C GLU A 186 -1.19 -0.48 19.10
N ASP A 187 -0.27 -0.51 18.13
CA ASP A 187 1.08 -1.05 18.29
C ASP A 187 1.82 -0.37 19.44
N ARG A 188 1.66 0.95 19.59
CA ARG A 188 2.31 1.71 20.65
C ARG A 188 1.79 1.37 22.03
N PHE A 189 0.48 1.15 22.18
CA PHE A 189 -0.11 0.74 23.45
C PHE A 189 0.13 -0.75 23.74
N GLN A 190 0.11 -1.63 22.74
CA GLN A 190 0.41 -3.05 22.94
C GLN A 190 1.88 -3.28 23.33
N ALA A 191 2.80 -2.56 22.71
CA ALA A 191 4.25 -2.76 22.88
C ALA A 191 4.90 -1.70 23.77
N PHE A 192 4.13 -0.93 24.55
CA PHE A 192 4.65 0.23 25.27
C PHE A 192 5.86 -0.13 26.14
N TYR A 193 5.86 -1.32 26.77
CA TYR A 193 6.91 -1.81 27.66
C TYR A 193 8.27 -2.06 26.97
N VAL A 194 8.32 -2.11 25.64
CA VAL A 194 9.56 -2.14 24.84
C VAL A 194 9.88 -0.82 24.14
N LEU A 195 9.00 0.19 24.24
CA LEU A 195 9.16 1.50 23.62
C LEU A 195 9.63 2.56 24.62
N ASN A 196 10.77 3.20 24.33
CA ASN A 196 11.33 4.25 25.18
C ASN A 196 10.30 5.34 25.51
N PRO A 197 10.22 5.80 26.77
CA PRO A 197 11.15 5.54 27.88
C PRO A 197 10.80 4.32 28.77
N HIS A 198 9.72 3.60 28.48
CA HIS A 198 9.12 2.60 29.38
C HIS A 198 9.98 1.39 29.76
N PRO A 199 10.87 0.83 28.91
CA PRO A 199 11.66 -0.35 29.26
C PRO A 199 12.54 -0.15 30.50
N ALA A 200 12.86 1.10 30.86
CA ALA A 200 13.68 1.40 32.02
C ALA A 200 12.93 1.20 33.35
N PHE A 201 11.59 1.11 33.34
CA PHE A 201 10.79 1.06 34.57
C PHE A 201 9.52 0.21 34.49
N THR A 202 9.36 -0.56 33.42
CA THR A 202 8.21 -1.45 33.21
C THR A 202 8.66 -2.90 33.26
N GLN A 203 7.88 -3.73 33.94
CA GLN A 203 7.94 -5.18 33.83
C GLN A 203 6.55 -5.73 33.55
N VAL A 204 6.47 -6.64 32.60
CA VAL A 204 5.25 -7.40 32.30
C VAL A 204 5.49 -8.83 32.77
N ALA A 205 4.66 -9.29 33.71
CA ALA A 205 4.75 -10.62 34.29
C ALA A 205 4.80 -11.69 33.19
N ASP A 206 5.71 -12.65 33.33
CA ASP A 206 5.95 -13.76 32.39
C ASP A 206 6.35 -13.36 30.95
N VAL A 207 6.59 -12.08 30.68
CA VAL A 207 6.93 -11.55 29.35
C VAL A 207 8.29 -10.86 29.33
N THR A 208 8.56 -9.96 30.28
CA THR A 208 9.84 -9.23 30.34
C THR A 208 10.82 -9.89 31.28
N GLU A 209 12.11 -9.87 30.93
CA GLU A 209 13.17 -10.25 31.86
C GLU A 209 13.26 -9.24 33.04
N PRO A 210 13.73 -9.68 34.22
CA PRO A 210 14.06 -8.77 35.31
C PRO A 210 15.09 -7.73 34.90
N PHE A 211 15.09 -6.56 35.55
CA PHE A 211 16.11 -5.55 35.30
C PHE A 211 17.51 -6.08 35.63
N ASP A 212 18.49 -5.66 34.82
CA ASP A 212 19.90 -5.88 35.12
C ASP A 212 20.21 -5.29 36.52
N PRO A 213 20.75 -6.08 37.47
CA PRO A 213 21.09 -5.59 38.80
C PRO A 213 22.07 -4.40 38.79
N THR A 214 22.85 -4.23 37.73
CA THR A 214 23.77 -3.10 37.53
C THR A 214 23.10 -1.85 36.95
N ARG A 215 21.86 -1.97 36.47
CA ARG A 215 21.05 -0.90 35.91
C ARG A 215 19.59 -1.02 36.39
N PRO A 216 19.35 -0.82 37.70
CA PRO A 216 18.01 -0.89 38.25
C PRO A 216 17.11 0.22 37.70
N SER A 217 15.81 0.05 37.90
CA SER A 217 14.83 1.06 37.48
C SER A 217 15.11 2.43 38.13
N PRO A 218 15.05 3.54 37.37
CA PRO A 218 15.31 4.87 37.91
C PRO A 218 14.12 5.45 38.70
N ILE A 219 12.96 4.80 38.65
CA ILE A 219 11.74 5.18 39.37
C ILE A 219 11.09 3.92 39.98
N HIS A 220 9.98 4.10 40.70
CA HIS A 220 9.19 2.94 41.15
C HIS A 220 8.79 2.09 39.95
N THR A 221 9.07 0.79 40.02
CA THR A 221 8.75 -0.14 38.95
C THR A 221 7.25 -0.26 38.77
N MET A 222 6.82 -0.21 37.52
CA MET A 222 5.48 -0.55 37.08
C MET A 222 5.48 -2.02 36.71
N GLU A 223 4.80 -2.84 37.49
CA GLU A 223 4.63 -4.27 37.26
C GLU A 223 3.18 -4.50 36.83
N ILE A 224 2.99 -5.05 35.64
CA ILE A 224 1.66 -5.36 35.08
C ILE A 224 1.61 -6.80 34.60
N THR A 225 0.40 -7.33 34.43
CA THR A 225 0.17 -8.64 33.78
C THR A 225 -0.28 -8.46 32.32
N LEU A 226 -0.36 -9.56 31.57
CA LEU A 226 -1.00 -9.55 30.25
C LEU A 226 -2.49 -9.23 30.35
N ASP A 227 -3.18 -9.69 31.39
CA ASP A 227 -4.60 -9.36 31.63
C ASP A 227 -4.78 -7.84 31.86
N ASP A 228 -3.85 -7.20 32.59
CA ASP A 228 -3.86 -5.74 32.76
C ASP A 228 -3.67 -5.04 31.41
N LEU A 229 -2.74 -5.52 30.57
CA LEU A 229 -2.52 -4.98 29.24
C LEU A 229 -3.77 -5.13 28.36
N GLU A 230 -4.43 -6.28 28.35
CA GLU A 230 -5.68 -6.50 27.61
C GLU A 230 -6.79 -5.54 28.08
N ASN A 231 -6.97 -5.37 29.39
CA ASN A 231 -7.92 -4.43 29.96
C ASN A 231 -7.58 -2.98 29.55
N ILE A 232 -6.29 -2.59 29.60
CA ILE A 232 -5.82 -1.26 29.17
C ILE A 232 -6.14 -1.05 27.69
N MET A 233 -5.89 -2.03 26.82
CA MET A 233 -6.23 -1.94 25.39
C MET A 233 -7.74 -1.75 25.17
N ALA A 234 -8.57 -2.50 25.90
CA ALA A 234 -10.03 -2.39 25.85
C ALA A 234 -10.55 -1.02 26.35
N PHE A 235 -9.86 -0.40 27.30
CA PHE A 235 -10.14 0.96 27.71
C PHE A 235 -9.72 1.99 26.64
N VAL A 236 -8.48 1.88 26.15
CA VAL A 236 -7.87 2.84 25.23
C VAL A 236 -8.58 2.88 23.87
N GLN A 237 -9.04 1.74 23.34
CA GLN A 237 -9.81 1.71 22.09
C GLN A 237 -11.06 2.61 22.16
N GLY A 238 -11.70 2.67 23.32
CA GLY A 238 -12.92 3.45 23.58
C GLY A 238 -12.68 4.94 23.81
N ILE A 239 -11.43 5.38 23.92
CA ILE A 239 -11.08 6.80 24.07
C ILE A 239 -11.21 7.49 22.72
N ALA A 240 -12.02 8.55 22.67
CA ALA A 240 -12.09 9.43 21.52
C ALA A 240 -10.74 10.13 21.27
N PRO A 241 -10.21 10.14 20.03
CA PRO A 241 -9.01 10.90 19.70
C PRO A 241 -9.18 12.38 20.03
N ALA A 242 -8.12 13.01 20.53
CA ALA A 242 -8.13 14.43 20.84
C ALA A 242 -8.33 15.28 19.57
N ASP A 243 -9.13 16.34 19.69
CA ASP A 243 -9.17 17.40 18.68
C ASP A 243 -7.92 18.28 18.82
N LEU A 244 -7.00 18.17 17.86
CA LEU A 244 -5.77 18.96 17.81
C LEU A 244 -5.94 20.27 17.02
N GLY A 245 -7.14 20.54 16.50
CA GLY A 245 -7.41 21.64 15.59
C GLY A 245 -6.85 21.44 14.18
N SER A 246 -7.04 22.44 13.32
CA SER A 246 -6.55 22.41 11.94
C SER A 246 -5.02 22.39 11.88
N PRO A 247 -4.41 21.70 10.89
CA PRO A 247 -2.97 21.72 10.69
C PRO A 247 -2.43 23.15 10.63
N ILE A 248 -1.35 23.43 11.37
CA ILE A 248 -0.66 24.72 11.30
C ILE A 248 -0.08 24.85 9.89
N ARG A 249 -0.65 25.75 9.09
CA ARG A 249 -0.05 26.15 7.82
C ARG A 249 1.22 26.92 8.15
N SER A 250 2.37 26.28 8.00
CA SER A 250 3.64 27.00 7.92
C SER A 250 3.51 27.98 6.76
N LEU A 251 3.60 29.28 7.08
CA LEU A 251 3.86 30.30 6.08
C LEU A 251 5.21 29.94 5.47
N GLN A 252 5.18 29.50 4.21
CA GLN A 252 6.37 29.42 3.38
C GLN A 252 6.63 30.85 2.89
N ASP A 253 7.60 31.52 3.49
CA ASP A 253 8.33 32.63 2.88
C ASP A 253 9.64 32.08 2.28
#